data_AF-A0A2N2XNJ8-F1
#
_entry.id   AF-A0A2N2XNJ8-F1
#
_cell.length_a   1.000
_cell.length_b   1.000
_cell.length_c   1.000
_cell.angle_alpha   90.00
_cell.angle_beta   90.00
_cell.angle_gamma   90.00
#
_symmetry.space_group_name_H-M   'P 1'
#
loop_
_entity.id
_entity.type
_entity.pdbx_description
1 polymer ?
#
loop_
_entity_poly.entity_id
_entity_poly.type
_entity_poly.pdbx_seq_one_letter_code
_entity_poly.pdbx_strand_id
1 'polypeptide(L)'
;PFYRQTIAQPQQYYRDSLSITYSIKVADRLFLRLDYRDSIMNQIIQSPVNSDKSYKYSDLGFILLKEAVEKITDSSFDRWLDANFYAPLSLNTMGFKPWTKYPSGTIMPTEDDHEWRKQLVHGYVHDQAAAMMGGVSGHAGLFGNANDATIVMQMLLQKGSYGGQRFIKQTTIREFCKAPFADAGNHRGIGFDKPPLHPVKDGPVCGEGSSKSFGHSGFTGTYVWADPGNMLVYTFLSNRVYPLAENKKLSQMNIRTRIHSVAYKAVRSAQKPNLTSYPRNVNPYVLLINNSKMGLLFNSWR
;
A
#
# COMPACT_ATOMS: atom_id res chain seq x y z
N PRO A 1 5.34 12.94 14.23
CA PRO A 1 4.03 12.32 13.94
C PRO A 1 2.90 13.13 14.56
N PHE A 2 1.82 13.39 13.81
CA PHE A 2 0.75 14.33 14.20
C PHE A 2 0.02 13.96 15.49
N TYR A 3 -0.04 12.66 15.84
CA TYR A 3 -0.76 12.18 17.01
C TYR A 3 -0.05 12.45 18.33
N ARG A 4 1.28 12.61 18.34
CA ARG A 4 2.07 12.63 19.59
C ARG A 4 1.65 13.74 20.56
N GLN A 5 1.37 14.94 20.04
CA GLN A 5 0.94 16.07 20.88
C GLN A 5 -0.45 15.85 21.51
N THR A 6 -1.26 14.96 20.92
CA THR A 6 -2.62 14.68 21.41
C THR A 6 -2.67 13.73 22.60
N ILE A 7 -1.60 12.93 22.81
CA ILE A 7 -1.54 11.91 23.88
C ILE A 7 -1.42 12.56 25.26
N ALA A 8 -0.75 13.71 25.37
CA ALA A 8 -0.54 14.36 26.65
C ALA A 8 -1.84 14.91 27.26
N GLN A 9 -2.78 15.36 26.41
CA GLN A 9 -4.04 15.98 26.83
C GLN A 9 -5.22 15.45 25.99
N PRO A 10 -5.52 14.14 26.04
CA PRO A 10 -6.45 13.50 25.13
C PRO A 10 -7.87 14.08 25.23
N GLN A 11 -8.26 14.55 26.42
CA GLN A 11 -9.56 15.19 26.66
C GLN A 11 -9.73 16.54 25.93
N GLN A 12 -8.66 17.13 25.40
CA GLN A 12 -8.78 18.30 24.52
C GLN A 12 -9.06 17.89 23.07
N TYR A 13 -8.58 16.73 22.64
CA TYR A 13 -8.57 16.34 21.22
C TYR A 13 -9.64 15.31 20.87
N TYR A 14 -10.06 14.47 21.82
CA TYR A 14 -10.90 13.31 21.55
C TYR A 14 -12.20 13.28 22.35
N ARG A 15 -13.24 12.68 21.77
CA ARG A 15 -14.49 12.29 22.43
C ARG A 15 -14.83 10.84 22.09
N ASP A 16 -15.63 10.21 22.94
CA ASP A 16 -16.12 8.84 22.72
C ASP A 16 -17.43 8.77 21.92
N SER A 17 -18.07 9.93 21.71
CA SER A 17 -19.27 10.11 20.93
C SER A 17 -19.06 11.06 19.74
N LEU A 18 -19.70 10.74 18.62
CA LEU A 18 -19.75 11.59 17.42
C LEU A 18 -20.45 12.92 17.71
N SER A 19 -19.88 14.02 17.24
CA SER A 19 -20.54 15.34 17.16
C SER A 19 -20.06 16.13 15.95
N ILE A 20 -20.67 17.29 15.67
CA ILE A 20 -20.22 18.20 14.60
C ILE A 20 -18.76 18.61 14.80
N THR A 21 -18.36 18.86 16.05
CA THR A 21 -16.99 19.28 16.41
C THR A 21 -16.02 18.11 16.54
N TYR A 22 -16.48 16.89 16.83
CA TYR A 22 -15.68 15.67 16.96
C TYR A 22 -16.22 14.58 16.02
N SER A 23 -15.79 14.63 14.76
CA SER A 23 -16.33 13.81 13.67
C SER A 23 -15.30 12.96 12.93
N ILE A 24 -14.00 13.13 13.20
CA ILE A 24 -12.95 12.30 12.61
C ILE A 24 -12.81 11.01 13.41
N LYS A 25 -13.42 9.91 12.94
CA LYS A 25 -13.36 8.61 13.62
C LYS A 25 -11.99 7.94 13.43
N VAL A 26 -11.17 7.92 14.48
CA VAL A 26 -9.79 7.37 14.45
C VAL A 26 -9.69 5.91 14.90
N ALA A 27 -10.68 5.44 15.66
CA ALA A 27 -10.84 4.06 16.15
C ALA A 27 -12.30 3.82 16.58
N ASP A 28 -12.62 2.66 17.16
CA ASP A 28 -13.96 2.45 17.70
C ASP A 28 -14.21 3.38 18.89
N ARG A 29 -15.39 4.03 18.88
CA ARG A 29 -15.80 5.05 19.86
C ARG A 29 -14.70 6.06 20.21
N LEU A 30 -13.92 6.50 19.21
CA LEU A 30 -12.86 7.49 19.40
C LEU A 30 -12.85 8.49 18.24
N PHE A 31 -13.24 9.73 18.54
CA PHE A 31 -13.46 10.78 17.55
C PHE A 31 -12.54 11.96 17.84
N LEU A 32 -11.71 12.34 16.87
CA LEU A 32 -10.85 13.52 16.90
C LEU A 32 -11.67 14.77 16.50
N ARG A 33 -11.31 15.91 17.08
CA ARG A 33 -11.82 17.24 16.69
C ARG A 33 -11.62 17.51 15.18
N LEU A 34 -12.63 18.05 14.50
CA LEU A 34 -12.65 18.21 13.04
C LEU A 34 -11.59 19.20 12.53
N ASP A 35 -11.35 20.28 13.27
CA ASP A 35 -10.36 21.34 12.98
C ASP A 35 -8.91 20.87 13.07
N TYR A 36 -8.63 19.67 13.59
CA TYR A 36 -7.26 19.16 13.67
C TYR A 36 -6.64 18.88 12.30
N ARG A 37 -7.47 18.66 11.27
CA ARG A 37 -6.99 18.52 9.89
C ARG A 37 -6.18 19.75 9.46
N ASP A 38 -6.58 20.94 9.88
CA ASP A 38 -5.86 22.19 9.56
C ASP A 38 -4.48 22.22 10.22
N SER A 39 -4.37 21.70 11.45
CA SER A 39 -3.09 21.55 12.15
C SER A 39 -2.16 20.58 11.42
N ILE A 40 -2.69 19.48 10.89
CA ILE A 40 -1.92 18.51 10.10
C ILE A 40 -1.42 19.17 8.81
N MET A 41 -2.30 19.85 8.07
CA MET A 41 -1.96 20.50 6.81
C MET A 41 -0.92 21.61 7.01
N ASN A 42 -1.07 22.43 8.05
CA ASN A 42 -0.09 23.46 8.40
C ASN A 42 1.28 22.86 8.72
N GLN A 43 1.33 21.78 9.50
CA GLN A 43 2.59 21.08 9.77
C GLN A 43 3.24 20.51 8.51
N ILE A 44 2.44 20.00 7.56
CA ILE A 44 2.94 19.50 6.28
C ILE A 44 3.56 20.64 5.46
N ILE A 45 2.85 21.76 5.31
CA ILE A 45 3.31 22.91 4.53
C ILE A 45 4.58 23.52 5.11
N GLN A 46 4.70 23.56 6.44
CA GLN A 46 5.85 24.11 7.14
C GLN A 46 7.02 23.12 7.29
N SER A 47 6.84 21.86 6.87
CA SER A 47 7.88 20.84 7.02
C SER A 47 9.10 21.18 6.14
N PRO A 48 10.32 21.22 6.71
CA PRO A 48 11.51 21.54 5.93
C PRO A 48 11.84 20.41 4.95
N VAL A 49 12.35 20.79 3.79
CA VAL A 49 12.93 19.87 2.81
C VAL A 49 14.44 19.84 3.00
N ASN A 50 15.03 18.64 2.91
CA ASN A 50 16.48 18.47 3.04
C ASN A 50 17.22 19.30 1.98
N SER A 51 18.09 20.21 2.41
CA SER A 51 18.89 21.06 1.53
C SER A 51 19.99 20.30 0.78
N ASP A 52 20.46 19.19 1.36
CA ASP A 52 21.49 18.31 0.80
C ASP A 52 20.97 17.37 -0.30
N LYS A 53 19.67 17.46 -0.66
CA LYS A 53 19.00 16.60 -1.65
C LYS A 53 19.08 15.11 -1.32
N SER A 54 19.36 14.75 -0.06
CA SER A 54 19.36 13.37 0.39
C SER A 54 17.95 12.80 0.37
N TYR A 55 17.84 11.53 -0.01
CA TYR A 55 16.57 10.82 0.04
C TYR A 55 16.19 10.52 1.50
N LYS A 56 15.02 11.00 1.90
CA LYS A 56 14.36 10.58 3.15
C LYS A 56 12.93 10.20 2.85
N TYR A 57 12.56 9.02 3.32
CA TYR A 57 11.21 8.53 3.17
C TYR A 57 10.20 9.43 3.90
N SER A 58 9.10 9.79 3.22
CA SER A 58 8.10 10.74 3.72
C SER A 58 6.71 10.51 3.12
N ASP A 59 5.70 10.44 3.98
CA ASP A 59 4.29 10.30 3.59
C ASP A 59 3.63 11.63 3.18
N LEU A 60 4.27 12.76 3.48
CA LEU A 60 3.63 14.07 3.40
C LEU A 60 3.16 14.40 1.97
N GLY A 61 3.97 14.06 0.96
CA GLY A 61 3.61 14.26 -0.44
C GLY A 61 2.37 13.46 -0.87
N PHE A 62 2.23 12.22 -0.39
CA PHE A 62 1.08 11.38 -0.71
C PHE A 62 -0.20 11.84 -0.02
N ILE A 63 -0.10 12.41 1.20
CA ILE A 63 -1.24 13.08 1.85
C ILE A 63 -1.71 14.26 0.98
N LEU A 64 -0.78 15.10 0.50
CA LEU A 64 -1.09 16.23 -0.38
C LEU A 64 -1.67 15.80 -1.74
N LEU A 65 -1.17 14.71 -2.33
CA LEU A 65 -1.68 14.19 -3.61
C LEU A 65 -3.15 13.79 -3.51
N LYS A 66 -3.58 13.22 -2.37
CA LYS A 66 -5.00 12.93 -2.12
C LYS A 66 -5.83 14.22 -2.14
N GLU A 67 -5.38 15.28 -1.46
CA GLU A 67 -6.07 16.58 -1.47
C GLU A 67 -6.14 17.19 -2.87
N ALA A 68 -5.06 17.06 -3.65
CA ALA A 68 -5.04 17.51 -5.05
C ALA A 68 -6.05 16.77 -5.92
N VAL A 69 -6.15 15.44 -5.77
CA VAL A 69 -7.14 14.62 -6.50
C VAL A 69 -8.56 15.05 -6.14
N GLU A 70 -8.88 15.21 -4.85
CA GLU A 70 -10.21 15.64 -4.44
C GLU A 70 -10.56 17.02 -4.99
N LYS A 71 -9.61 17.96 -4.97
CA LYS A 71 -9.80 19.31 -5.53
C LYS A 71 -9.98 19.33 -7.05
N ILE A 72 -9.25 18.48 -7.78
CA ILE A 72 -9.34 18.41 -9.25
C ILE A 72 -10.64 17.73 -9.70
N THR A 73 -11.09 16.73 -8.95
CA THR A 73 -12.18 15.84 -9.36
C THR A 73 -13.53 16.21 -8.75
N ASP A 74 -13.54 17.10 -7.76
CA ASP A 74 -14.72 17.44 -6.96
C ASP A 74 -15.42 16.20 -6.36
N SER A 75 -14.63 15.18 -6.04
CA SER A 75 -15.08 13.91 -5.49
C SER A 75 -14.19 13.51 -4.32
N SER A 76 -14.76 12.82 -3.34
CA SER A 76 -13.93 12.28 -2.26
C SER A 76 -13.03 11.18 -2.81
N PHE A 77 -11.81 11.09 -2.29
CA PHE A 77 -10.77 10.22 -2.84
C PHE A 77 -11.20 8.75 -2.92
N ASP A 78 -11.90 8.27 -1.88
CA ASP A 78 -12.46 6.92 -1.81
C ASP A 78 -13.54 6.66 -2.86
N ARG A 79 -14.48 7.60 -3.08
CA ARG A 79 -15.52 7.49 -4.10
C ARG A 79 -14.94 7.56 -5.51
N TRP A 80 -13.97 8.45 -5.73
CA TRP A 80 -13.32 8.59 -7.02
C TRP A 80 -12.56 7.31 -7.40
N LEU A 81 -11.81 6.72 -6.47
CA LEU A 81 -11.11 5.44 -6.70
C LEU A 81 -12.08 4.27 -6.94
N ASP A 82 -13.16 4.21 -6.17
CA ASP A 82 -14.19 3.18 -6.33
C ASP A 82 -14.81 3.22 -7.73
N ALA A 83 -15.25 4.40 -8.18
CA ALA A 83 -15.90 4.58 -9.47
C ALA A 83 -14.96 4.38 -10.68
N ASN A 84 -13.69 4.78 -10.57
CA ASN A 84 -12.76 4.79 -11.72
C ASN A 84 -11.85 3.55 -11.79
N PHE A 85 -11.63 2.88 -10.66
CA PHE A 85 -10.71 1.74 -10.58
C PHE A 85 -11.36 0.53 -9.94
N TYR A 86 -11.87 0.61 -8.71
CA TYR A 86 -12.23 -0.60 -7.95
C TYR A 86 -13.43 -1.32 -8.54
N ALA A 87 -14.55 -0.63 -8.77
CA ALA A 87 -15.74 -1.23 -9.35
C ALA A 87 -15.49 -1.73 -10.80
N PRO A 88 -14.88 -0.93 -11.71
CA PRO A 88 -14.58 -1.41 -13.07
C PRO A 88 -13.59 -2.58 -13.14
N LEU A 89 -12.64 -2.70 -12.21
CA LEU A 89 -11.73 -3.84 -12.10
C LEU A 89 -12.34 -5.02 -11.32
N SER A 90 -13.59 -4.89 -10.85
CA SER A 90 -14.27 -5.88 -10.00
C SER A 90 -13.51 -6.22 -8.71
N LEU A 91 -12.87 -5.22 -8.09
CA LEU A 91 -12.14 -5.34 -6.83
C LEU A 91 -13.13 -5.29 -5.66
N ASN A 92 -13.79 -6.41 -5.40
CA ASN A 92 -14.93 -6.44 -4.49
C ASN A 92 -14.56 -6.07 -3.06
N THR A 93 -13.37 -6.39 -2.58
CA THR A 93 -12.93 -6.16 -1.19
C THR A 93 -12.08 -4.88 -1.03
N MET A 94 -11.53 -4.36 -2.11
CA MET A 94 -10.59 -3.23 -2.05
C MET A 94 -11.30 -1.92 -1.70
N GLY A 95 -10.79 -1.21 -0.69
CA GLY A 95 -11.31 0.11 -0.34
C GLY A 95 -10.88 0.62 1.03
N PHE A 96 -11.42 1.76 1.41
CA PHE A 96 -11.17 2.39 2.70
C PHE A 96 -12.31 2.10 3.68
N LYS A 97 -12.04 2.27 4.98
CA LYS A 97 -13.05 2.16 6.06
C LYS A 97 -13.85 0.84 5.96
N PRO A 98 -13.20 -0.34 5.92
CA PRO A 98 -13.89 -1.62 5.68
C PRO A 98 -14.95 -1.94 6.74
N TRP A 99 -14.83 -1.39 7.95
CA TRP A 99 -15.81 -1.50 9.02
C TRP A 99 -17.20 -0.97 8.67
N THR A 100 -17.35 -0.13 7.63
CA THR A 100 -18.65 0.35 7.15
C THR A 100 -19.34 -0.62 6.21
N LYS A 101 -18.59 -1.54 5.59
CA LYS A 101 -19.05 -2.45 4.53
C LYS A 101 -19.07 -3.91 4.96
N TYR A 102 -18.21 -4.28 5.91
CA TYR A 102 -17.92 -5.68 6.23
C TYR A 102 -18.00 -5.99 7.72
N PRO A 103 -18.46 -7.20 8.09
CA PRO A 103 -18.41 -7.64 9.48
C PRO A 103 -16.96 -7.83 9.93
N SER A 104 -16.70 -7.61 11.22
CA SER A 104 -15.34 -7.68 11.79
C SER A 104 -14.62 -9.02 11.53
N GLY A 105 -15.35 -10.14 11.46
CA GLY A 105 -14.78 -11.48 11.23
C GLY A 105 -14.09 -11.67 9.87
N THR A 106 -14.38 -10.81 8.88
CA THR A 106 -13.73 -10.85 7.55
C THR A 106 -12.50 -9.94 7.46
N ILE A 107 -12.30 -9.07 8.45
CA ILE A 107 -11.21 -8.11 8.51
C ILE A 107 -10.17 -8.59 9.51
N MET A 108 -8.88 -8.42 9.21
CA MET A 108 -7.82 -8.73 10.18
C MET A 108 -7.53 -7.55 11.12
N PRO A 109 -7.43 -7.78 12.44
CA PRO A 109 -7.01 -6.75 13.39
C PRO A 109 -5.53 -6.43 13.18
N THR A 110 -5.05 -5.22 13.42
CA THR A 110 -3.64 -4.89 13.15
C THR A 110 -2.78 -4.85 14.40
N GLU A 111 -3.15 -4.10 15.43
CA GLU A 111 -2.33 -3.90 16.63
C GLU A 111 -3.21 -3.80 17.88
N ASP A 112 -2.77 -4.36 19.01
CA ASP A 112 -3.32 -3.99 20.32
C ASP A 112 -2.62 -2.71 20.80
N ASP A 113 -3.17 -1.55 20.43
CA ASP A 113 -2.52 -0.26 20.62
C ASP A 113 -2.69 0.19 22.08
N HIS A 114 -1.63 0.03 22.87
CA HIS A 114 -1.58 0.49 24.26
C HIS A 114 -1.01 1.92 24.41
N GLU A 115 -0.59 2.61 23.34
CA GLU A 115 0.02 3.94 23.40
C GLU A 115 -1.01 5.04 23.16
N TRP A 116 -1.74 4.97 22.05
CA TRP A 116 -2.57 6.07 21.57
C TRP A 116 -4.06 5.78 21.62
N ARG A 117 -4.54 4.77 20.88
CA ARG A 117 -5.98 4.43 20.81
C ARG A 117 -6.48 3.64 22.02
N LYS A 118 -5.56 3.02 22.78
CA LYS A 118 -5.84 2.21 23.98
C LYS A 118 -6.83 1.08 23.72
N GLN A 119 -6.75 0.45 22.55
CA GLN A 119 -7.66 -0.61 22.11
C GLN A 119 -7.06 -1.45 20.98
N LEU A 120 -7.64 -2.62 20.76
CA LEU A 120 -7.40 -3.41 19.56
C LEU A 120 -7.86 -2.65 18.30
N VAL A 121 -6.91 -2.36 17.42
CA VAL A 121 -7.18 -1.73 16.13
C VAL A 121 -7.73 -2.79 15.17
N HIS A 122 -9.05 -2.79 14.95
CA HIS A 122 -9.71 -3.76 14.08
C HIS A 122 -10.66 -3.08 13.11
N GLY A 123 -10.37 -3.17 11.80
CA GLY A 123 -11.16 -2.51 10.75
C GLY A 123 -10.83 -1.04 10.52
N TYR A 124 -10.01 -0.43 11.38
CA TYR A 124 -9.51 0.94 11.23
C TYR A 124 -8.08 0.93 10.68
N VAL A 125 -7.70 1.97 9.93
CA VAL A 125 -6.33 2.11 9.43
C VAL A 125 -5.34 2.14 10.60
N HIS A 126 -4.26 1.37 10.50
CA HIS A 126 -3.24 1.31 11.54
C HIS A 126 -2.48 2.65 11.64
N ASP A 127 -2.06 3.21 10.50
CA ASP A 127 -1.32 4.47 10.41
C ASP A 127 -2.05 5.60 11.12
N GLN A 128 -1.32 6.27 12.02
CA GLN A 128 -1.89 7.30 12.87
C GLN A 128 -2.27 8.54 12.06
N ALA A 129 -1.44 8.95 11.09
CA ALA A 129 -1.74 10.13 10.27
C ALA A 129 -3.00 9.92 9.41
N ALA A 130 -3.12 8.78 8.73
CA ALA A 130 -4.30 8.44 7.95
C ALA A 130 -5.56 8.32 8.82
N ALA A 131 -5.45 7.78 10.03
CA ALA A 131 -6.58 7.76 10.96
C ALA A 131 -7.02 9.17 11.34
N MET A 132 -6.07 10.05 11.66
CA MET A 132 -6.36 11.47 11.95
C MET A 132 -6.87 12.26 10.74
N MET A 133 -6.73 11.73 9.53
CA MET A 133 -7.34 12.26 8.30
C MET A 133 -8.70 11.61 7.97
N GLY A 134 -9.29 10.84 8.91
CA GLY A 134 -10.59 10.19 8.74
C GLY A 134 -10.55 8.81 8.08
N GLY A 135 -9.37 8.19 8.00
CA GLY A 135 -9.18 6.84 7.50
C GLY A 135 -9.05 6.72 5.97
N VAL A 136 -9.08 7.83 5.24
CA VAL A 136 -8.88 7.90 3.78
C VAL A 136 -7.70 8.82 3.49
N SER A 137 -6.57 8.26 3.07
CA SER A 137 -5.36 9.03 2.77
C SER A 137 -4.61 8.45 1.58
N GLY A 138 -3.80 9.27 0.91
CA GLY A 138 -3.02 8.84 -0.25
C GLY A 138 -1.86 7.90 0.09
N HIS A 139 -1.35 7.93 1.33
CA HIS A 139 -0.23 7.08 1.77
C HIS A 139 -0.66 5.79 2.48
N ALA A 140 -1.88 5.72 3.02
CA ALA A 140 -2.33 4.59 3.85
C ALA A 140 -3.85 4.49 3.95
N GLY A 141 -4.33 3.35 4.46
CA GLY A 141 -5.75 3.13 4.78
C GLY A 141 -6.50 2.25 3.79
N LEU A 142 -5.83 1.77 2.74
CA LEU A 142 -6.40 0.86 1.77
C LEU A 142 -6.42 -0.57 2.32
N PHE A 143 -7.60 -1.17 2.40
CA PHE A 143 -7.82 -2.58 2.71
C PHE A 143 -8.13 -3.37 1.45
N GLY A 144 -7.94 -4.68 1.51
CA GLY A 144 -8.31 -5.63 0.46
C GLY A 144 -7.71 -7.01 0.71
N ASN A 145 -8.03 -7.97 -0.15
CA ASN A 145 -7.45 -9.32 -0.13
C ASN A 145 -6.36 -9.51 -1.20
N ALA A 146 -5.76 -10.71 -1.25
CA ALA A 146 -4.68 -10.98 -2.19
C ALA A 146 -5.15 -10.95 -3.64
N ASN A 147 -6.37 -11.43 -3.92
CA ASN A 147 -6.95 -11.42 -5.26
C ASN A 147 -7.04 -9.99 -5.82
N ASP A 148 -7.65 -9.06 -5.09
CA ASP A 148 -7.85 -7.69 -5.57
C ASP A 148 -6.51 -6.97 -5.75
N ALA A 149 -5.58 -7.15 -4.81
CA ALA A 149 -4.24 -6.60 -4.92
C ALA A 149 -3.50 -7.14 -6.16
N THR A 150 -3.66 -8.43 -6.47
CA THR A 150 -3.10 -9.03 -7.67
C THR A 150 -3.74 -8.52 -8.94
N ILE A 151 -5.06 -8.31 -8.99
CA ILE A 151 -5.71 -7.72 -10.18
C ILE A 151 -5.12 -6.34 -10.48
N VAL A 152 -4.87 -5.51 -9.46
CA VAL A 152 -4.19 -4.22 -9.63
C VAL A 152 -2.78 -4.43 -10.21
N MET A 153 -1.97 -5.30 -9.61
CA MET A 153 -0.61 -5.56 -10.12
C MET A 153 -0.61 -6.15 -11.54
N GLN A 154 -1.62 -6.97 -11.86
CA GLN A 154 -1.82 -7.55 -13.18
C GLN A 154 -2.17 -6.48 -14.21
N MET A 155 -3.06 -5.53 -13.88
CA MET A 155 -3.38 -4.37 -14.70
C MET A 155 -2.12 -3.53 -14.99
N LEU A 156 -1.26 -3.32 -13.98
CA LEU A 156 0.02 -2.63 -14.12
C LEU A 156 1.01 -3.42 -15.00
N LEU A 157 1.14 -4.73 -14.78
CA LEU A 157 1.97 -5.63 -15.59
C LEU A 157 1.56 -5.60 -17.07
N GLN A 158 0.25 -5.56 -17.32
CA GLN A 158 -0.38 -5.39 -18.64
C GLN A 158 -0.39 -3.94 -19.13
N LYS A 159 0.49 -3.09 -18.59
CA LYS A 159 0.73 -1.71 -19.05
C LYS A 159 -0.53 -0.84 -19.01
N GLY A 160 -1.32 -0.99 -17.96
CA GLY A 160 -2.47 -0.14 -17.68
C GLY A 160 -3.79 -0.68 -18.23
N SER A 161 -3.83 -1.93 -18.68
CA SER A 161 -5.05 -2.53 -19.25
C SER A 161 -5.40 -3.84 -18.55
N TYR A 162 -6.67 -4.13 -18.39
CA TYR A 162 -7.18 -5.37 -17.79
C TYR A 162 -8.58 -5.67 -18.32
N GLY A 163 -8.90 -6.94 -18.58
CA GLY A 163 -10.22 -7.34 -19.06
C GLY A 163 -10.68 -6.66 -20.36
N GLY A 164 -9.74 -6.30 -21.25
CA GLY A 164 -10.04 -5.57 -22.50
C GLY A 164 -10.22 -4.05 -22.34
N GLN A 165 -10.22 -3.52 -21.11
CA GLN A 165 -10.31 -2.10 -20.83
C GLN A 165 -8.95 -1.49 -20.50
N ARG A 166 -8.73 -0.22 -20.88
CA ARG A 166 -7.55 0.57 -20.49
C ARG A 166 -7.90 1.53 -19.36
N PHE A 167 -7.20 1.37 -18.24
CA PHE A 167 -7.32 2.19 -17.03
C PHE A 167 -6.28 3.30 -17.00
N ILE A 168 -5.05 2.98 -17.40
CA ILE A 168 -3.92 3.91 -17.37
C ILE A 168 -3.21 3.86 -18.73
N LYS A 169 -2.77 5.02 -19.23
CA LYS A 169 -1.99 5.09 -20.46
C LYS A 169 -0.70 4.27 -20.31
N GLN A 170 -0.35 3.49 -21.33
CA GLN A 170 0.88 2.69 -21.32
C GLN A 170 2.13 3.56 -21.15
N THR A 171 2.13 4.79 -21.65
CA THR A 171 3.22 5.75 -21.46
C THR A 171 3.38 6.15 -19.99
N THR A 172 2.28 6.38 -19.27
CA THR A 172 2.28 6.66 -17.84
C THR A 172 2.81 5.49 -17.03
N ILE A 173 2.36 4.25 -17.31
CA ILE A 173 2.89 3.06 -16.62
C ILE A 173 4.39 2.90 -16.86
N ARG A 174 4.82 3.07 -18.12
CA ARG A 174 6.25 3.02 -18.46
C ARG A 174 7.05 4.04 -17.67
N GLU A 175 6.54 5.26 -17.53
CA GLU A 175 7.24 6.32 -16.82
C GLU A 175 7.31 6.03 -15.31
N PHE A 176 6.21 5.62 -14.69
CA PHE A 176 6.16 5.34 -13.25
C PHE A 176 6.99 4.11 -12.85
N CYS A 177 7.19 3.15 -13.77
CA CYS A 177 7.98 1.93 -13.52
C CYS A 177 9.47 2.05 -13.91
N LYS A 178 9.92 3.18 -14.46
CA LYS A 178 11.35 3.50 -14.66
C LYS A 178 11.96 3.94 -13.35
N ALA A 179 13.29 3.87 -13.26
CA ALA A 179 14.05 4.50 -12.19
C ALA A 179 14.56 5.88 -12.66
N PRO A 180 13.86 7.00 -12.38
CA PRO A 180 14.38 8.32 -12.69
C PRO A 180 15.67 8.58 -11.90
N PHE A 181 16.63 9.30 -12.48
CA PHE A 181 17.92 9.60 -11.84
C PHE A 181 18.73 8.36 -11.42
N ALA A 182 18.65 7.27 -12.19
CA ALA A 182 19.42 6.05 -11.94
C ALA A 182 20.93 6.30 -11.89
N ASP A 183 21.44 7.20 -12.72
CA ASP A 183 22.86 7.58 -12.75
C ASP A 183 23.29 8.31 -11.45
N ALA A 184 22.33 8.88 -10.71
CA ALA A 184 22.54 9.46 -9.38
C ALA A 184 22.26 8.45 -8.25
N GLY A 185 22.15 7.16 -8.57
CA GLY A 185 21.98 6.08 -7.60
C GLY A 185 20.53 5.75 -7.22
N ASN A 186 19.52 6.42 -7.81
CA ASN A 186 18.13 6.08 -7.51
C ASN A 186 17.70 4.81 -8.24
N HIS A 187 17.29 3.79 -7.49
CA HIS A 187 16.75 2.57 -8.08
C HIS A 187 15.21 2.59 -8.18
N ARG A 188 14.51 3.42 -7.41
CA ARG A 188 13.04 3.41 -7.28
C ARG A 188 12.32 4.05 -8.46
N GLY A 189 11.10 3.59 -8.72
CA GLY A 189 10.18 4.27 -9.61
C GLY A 189 9.31 5.31 -8.91
N ILE A 190 8.38 5.90 -9.66
CA ILE A 190 7.43 6.89 -9.13
C ILE A 190 6.33 6.12 -8.41
N GLY A 191 6.44 6.01 -7.08
CA GLY A 191 5.51 5.26 -6.23
C GLY A 191 5.76 3.74 -6.17
N PHE A 192 6.91 3.26 -6.67
CA PHE A 192 7.27 1.84 -6.63
C PHE A 192 8.71 1.61 -6.17
N ASP A 193 8.91 0.61 -5.32
CA ASP A 193 10.22 -0.01 -5.14
C ASP A 193 10.58 -0.82 -6.38
N LYS A 194 11.87 -0.96 -6.63
CA LYS A 194 12.47 -1.69 -7.74
C LYS A 194 13.74 -2.40 -7.27
N PRO A 195 14.27 -3.38 -8.02
CA PRO A 195 15.54 -4.01 -7.67
C PRO A 195 16.65 -2.96 -7.49
N PRO A 196 17.59 -3.21 -6.58
CA PRO A 196 18.76 -2.34 -6.40
C PRO A 196 19.60 -2.31 -7.69
N LEU A 197 20.34 -1.21 -7.92
CA LEU A 197 21.21 -1.07 -9.09
C LEU A 197 22.37 -2.10 -9.11
N HIS A 198 22.77 -2.56 -7.92
CA HIS A 198 23.77 -3.60 -7.73
C HIS A 198 23.20 -4.71 -6.84
N PRO A 199 23.63 -5.98 -7.00
CA PRO A 199 23.19 -7.06 -6.14
C PRO A 199 23.45 -6.75 -4.67
N VAL A 200 22.41 -6.84 -3.85
CA VAL A 200 22.52 -6.76 -2.38
C VAL A 200 21.87 -7.98 -1.74
N LYS A 201 22.41 -8.39 -0.59
CA LYS A 201 21.95 -9.59 0.13
C LYS A 201 20.49 -9.48 0.59
N ASP A 202 20.09 -8.31 1.07
CA ASP A 202 18.78 -8.05 1.67
C ASP A 202 18.04 -6.91 0.95
N GLY A 203 17.89 -7.06 -0.38
CA GLY A 203 17.16 -6.11 -1.21
C GLY A 203 15.63 -6.21 -1.06
N PRO A 204 14.87 -5.25 -1.65
CA PRO A 204 13.40 -5.27 -1.67
C PRO A 204 12.80 -6.43 -2.50
N VAL A 205 13.64 -7.18 -3.21
CA VAL A 205 13.31 -8.27 -4.11
C VAL A 205 14.41 -9.32 -4.05
N CYS A 206 14.08 -10.58 -4.36
CA CYS A 206 15.08 -11.64 -4.48
C CYS A 206 15.94 -11.46 -5.75
N GLY A 207 17.14 -12.05 -5.76
CA GLY A 207 18.10 -11.91 -6.86
C GLY A 207 17.64 -12.48 -8.20
N GLU A 208 16.59 -13.31 -8.21
CA GLU A 208 15.96 -13.85 -9.42
C GLU A 208 15.08 -12.84 -10.17
N GLY A 209 14.69 -11.74 -9.53
CA GLY A 209 13.82 -10.73 -10.15
C GLY A 209 14.52 -9.95 -11.24
N SER A 210 13.79 -9.64 -12.32
CA SER A 210 14.36 -8.83 -13.41
C SER A 210 14.51 -7.36 -13.00
N SER A 211 15.44 -6.64 -13.64
CA SER A 211 15.62 -5.19 -13.45
C SER A 211 14.38 -4.35 -13.80
N LYS A 212 13.47 -4.90 -14.60
CA LYS A 212 12.20 -4.28 -14.98
C LYS A 212 11.11 -4.46 -13.93
N SER A 213 11.33 -5.33 -12.95
CA SER A 213 10.34 -5.60 -11.91
C SER A 213 10.16 -4.40 -10.98
N PHE A 214 8.99 -4.35 -10.35
CA PHE A 214 8.56 -3.25 -9.51
C PHE A 214 7.47 -3.73 -8.54
N GLY A 215 7.32 -3.03 -7.44
CA GLY A 215 6.29 -3.35 -6.47
C GLY A 215 6.42 -2.52 -5.20
N HIS A 216 5.83 -3.02 -4.12
CA HIS A 216 5.84 -2.30 -2.85
C HIS A 216 5.63 -3.25 -1.67
N SER A 217 6.23 -2.89 -0.53
CA SER A 217 6.00 -3.57 0.74
C SER A 217 5.18 -2.70 1.69
N GLY A 218 4.17 -3.25 2.36
CA GLY A 218 3.39 -2.50 3.35
C GLY A 218 3.91 -2.70 4.76
N PHE A 219 3.74 -1.67 5.61
CA PHE A 219 4.14 -1.75 7.02
C PHE A 219 3.44 -2.88 7.77
N THR A 220 2.24 -3.32 7.39
CA THR A 220 1.56 -4.49 8.01
C THR A 220 2.18 -5.84 7.64
N GLY A 221 3.16 -5.87 6.73
CA GLY A 221 3.85 -7.08 6.29
C GLY A 221 3.34 -7.62 4.96
N THR A 222 2.51 -6.85 4.27
CA THR A 222 2.08 -7.09 2.90
C THR A 222 3.20 -6.83 1.92
N TYR A 223 3.07 -7.42 0.73
CA TYR A 223 4.01 -7.28 -0.35
C TYR A 223 3.31 -7.60 -1.67
N VAL A 224 3.48 -6.72 -2.64
CA VAL A 224 3.00 -6.90 -4.00
C VAL A 224 4.13 -6.62 -4.97
N TRP A 225 4.27 -7.45 -6.00
CA TRP A 225 5.37 -7.32 -6.96
C TRP A 225 4.94 -7.82 -8.33
N ALA A 226 5.32 -7.09 -9.37
CA ALA A 226 5.12 -7.45 -10.76
C ALA A 226 6.46 -7.45 -11.49
N ASP A 227 6.68 -8.48 -12.30
CA ASP A 227 7.90 -8.65 -13.07
C ASP A 227 7.58 -8.86 -14.55
N PRO A 228 7.67 -7.79 -15.37
CA PRO A 228 7.49 -7.88 -16.82
C PRO A 228 8.52 -8.76 -17.54
N GLY A 229 9.69 -8.97 -16.95
CA GLY A 229 10.74 -9.82 -17.53
C GLY A 229 10.47 -11.30 -17.38
N ASN A 230 9.81 -11.68 -16.28
CA ASN A 230 9.47 -13.07 -15.96
C ASN A 230 7.97 -13.38 -16.12
N MET A 231 7.15 -12.39 -16.46
CA MET A 231 5.68 -12.48 -16.50
C MET A 231 5.12 -13.06 -15.18
N LEU A 232 5.57 -12.52 -14.05
CA LEU A 232 5.18 -12.97 -12.72
C LEU A 232 4.52 -11.84 -11.94
N VAL A 233 3.37 -12.12 -11.32
CA VAL A 233 2.79 -11.32 -10.24
C VAL A 233 2.86 -12.12 -8.95
N TYR A 234 3.44 -11.51 -7.91
CA TYR A 234 3.56 -12.08 -6.59
C TYR A 234 2.90 -11.18 -5.55
N THR A 235 1.86 -11.70 -4.89
CA THR A 235 1.17 -11.03 -3.79
C THR A 235 1.24 -11.88 -2.54
N PHE A 236 1.77 -11.28 -1.48
CA PHE A 236 1.89 -11.88 -0.16
C PHE A 236 1.23 -10.95 0.85
N LEU A 237 0.14 -11.40 1.46
CA LEU A 237 -0.51 -10.66 2.53
C LEU A 237 -0.28 -11.35 3.86
N SER A 238 0.31 -10.61 4.80
CA SER A 238 0.38 -10.99 6.20
C SER A 238 -0.13 -9.85 7.07
N ASN A 239 -0.32 -10.17 8.33
CA ASN A 239 -0.73 -9.23 9.36
C ASN A 239 0.32 -9.24 10.48
N ARG A 240 1.57 -8.96 10.09
CA ARG A 240 2.76 -9.13 10.93
C ARG A 240 2.69 -8.30 12.22
N VAL A 241 2.06 -7.14 12.13
CA VAL A 241 1.93 -6.17 13.22
C VAL A 241 0.98 -6.64 14.32
N TYR A 242 0.23 -7.72 14.11
CA TYR A 242 -0.67 -8.24 15.13
C TYR A 242 0.04 -9.30 16.00
N PRO A 243 -0.06 -9.23 17.34
CA PRO A 243 -0.68 -8.14 18.12
C PRO A 243 0.22 -6.92 18.36
N LEU A 244 1.54 -7.04 18.12
CA LEU A 244 2.53 -6.01 18.41
C LEU A 244 3.22 -5.49 17.14
N ALA A 245 3.18 -4.17 16.93
CA ALA A 245 3.73 -3.53 15.73
C ALA A 245 5.26 -3.75 15.57
N GLU A 246 5.97 -3.95 16.69
CA GLU A 246 7.42 -4.19 16.76
C GLU A 246 7.83 -5.57 16.24
N ASN A 247 6.88 -6.46 15.94
CA ASN A 247 7.18 -7.79 15.45
C ASN A 247 7.98 -7.74 14.13
N LYS A 248 9.24 -8.16 14.19
CA LYS A 248 10.20 -8.16 13.06
C LYS A 248 10.45 -9.56 12.48
N LYS A 249 9.76 -10.61 12.94
CA LYS A 249 10.05 -12.01 12.52
C LYS A 249 10.01 -12.18 10.99
N LEU A 250 9.01 -11.59 10.34
CA LEU A 250 8.84 -11.69 8.87
C LEU A 250 10.06 -11.15 8.10
N SER A 251 10.64 -10.03 8.54
CA SER A 251 11.82 -9.44 7.90
C SER A 251 13.11 -10.14 8.35
N GLN A 252 13.28 -10.41 9.64
CA GLN A 252 14.46 -11.12 10.19
C GLN A 252 14.66 -12.50 9.57
N MET A 253 13.57 -13.23 9.33
CA MET A 253 13.61 -14.56 8.72
C MET A 253 13.58 -14.52 7.17
N ASN A 254 13.51 -13.31 6.59
CA ASN A 254 13.47 -13.04 5.16
C ASN A 254 12.39 -13.85 4.39
N ILE A 255 11.25 -14.11 5.03
CA ILE A 255 10.24 -15.06 4.55
C ILE A 255 9.68 -14.64 3.18
N ARG A 256 9.35 -13.35 3.02
CA ARG A 256 8.78 -12.82 1.78
C ARG A 256 9.70 -13.07 0.59
N THR A 257 10.98 -12.77 0.74
CA THR A 257 12.01 -12.92 -0.30
C THR A 257 12.31 -14.38 -0.60
N ARG A 258 12.35 -15.24 0.41
CA ARG A 258 12.54 -16.69 0.23
C ARG A 258 11.41 -17.32 -0.57
N ILE A 259 10.16 -16.99 -0.24
CA ILE A 259 8.99 -17.44 -1.01
C ILE A 259 9.02 -16.88 -2.44
N HIS A 260 9.37 -15.60 -2.59
CA HIS A 260 9.51 -14.96 -3.90
C HIS A 260 10.54 -15.70 -4.79
N SER A 261 11.71 -16.04 -4.24
CA SER A 261 12.74 -16.84 -4.92
C SER A 261 12.22 -18.22 -5.35
N VAL A 262 11.45 -18.89 -4.50
CA VAL A 262 10.81 -20.17 -4.85
C VAL A 262 9.83 -19.99 -6.01
N ALA A 263 9.03 -18.93 -6.02
CA ALA A 263 8.12 -18.62 -7.12
C ALA A 263 8.87 -18.48 -8.46
N TYR A 264 9.96 -17.70 -8.49
CA TYR A 264 10.79 -17.58 -9.69
C TYR A 264 11.42 -18.90 -10.13
N LYS A 265 11.90 -19.72 -9.19
CA LYS A 265 12.46 -21.04 -9.48
C LYS A 265 11.41 -21.97 -10.08
N ALA A 266 10.18 -21.93 -9.57
CA ALA A 266 9.06 -22.69 -10.11
C ALA A 266 8.71 -22.26 -11.54
N VAL A 267 8.58 -20.95 -11.80
CA VAL A 267 8.32 -20.38 -13.14
C VAL A 267 9.40 -20.81 -14.13
N ARG A 268 10.69 -20.65 -13.78
CA ARG A 268 11.80 -21.05 -14.66
C ARG A 268 11.86 -22.56 -14.90
N SER A 269 11.48 -23.37 -13.91
CA SER A 269 11.42 -24.82 -14.07
C SER A 269 10.28 -25.23 -15.02
N ALA A 270 9.14 -24.53 -14.96
CA ALA A 270 8.01 -24.74 -15.87
C ALA A 270 8.32 -24.32 -17.32
N GLN A 271 9.25 -23.37 -17.53
CA GLN A 271 9.65 -22.86 -18.85
C GLN A 271 10.70 -23.73 -19.59
N LYS A 272 11.14 -24.86 -19.04
CA LYS A 272 12.14 -25.77 -19.66
C LYS A 272 11.56 -26.57 -20.87
N PRO A 273 12.40 -27.04 -21.84
CA PRO A 273 12.28 -26.74 -23.28
C PRO A 273 11.28 -27.52 -24.16
N ASN A 274 10.41 -28.38 -23.64
CA ASN A 274 9.65 -29.29 -24.52
C ASN A 274 8.39 -28.67 -25.15
N LEU A 275 8.24 -27.35 -25.13
CA LEU A 275 7.09 -26.65 -25.70
C LEU A 275 7.54 -25.44 -26.52
N THR A 276 8.15 -25.69 -27.67
CA THR A 276 8.61 -24.69 -28.66
C THR A 276 7.47 -23.95 -29.39
N SER A 277 6.21 -24.09 -28.98
CA SER A 277 5.07 -23.59 -29.76
C SER A 277 4.06 -22.72 -28.99
N TYR A 278 4.28 -22.37 -27.71
CA TYR A 278 3.34 -21.46 -27.05
C TYR A 278 3.54 -20.01 -27.53
N PRO A 279 2.50 -19.36 -28.10
CA PRO A 279 2.60 -17.96 -28.50
C PRO A 279 2.94 -17.09 -27.29
N ARG A 280 3.78 -16.06 -27.49
CA ARG A 280 4.21 -15.09 -26.46
C ARG A 280 3.08 -14.22 -25.86
N ASN A 281 1.82 -14.64 -25.99
CA ASN A 281 0.66 -14.18 -25.23
C ASN A 281 0.40 -15.11 -24.05
N VAL A 282 1.46 -15.47 -23.30
CA VAL A 282 1.31 -16.34 -22.14
C VAL A 282 0.73 -15.50 -21.00
N ASN A 283 -0.40 -15.95 -20.43
CA ASN A 283 -0.94 -15.42 -19.19
C ASN A 283 0.18 -15.42 -18.13
N PRO A 284 0.38 -14.34 -17.38
CA PRO A 284 1.42 -14.33 -16.37
C PRO A 284 1.15 -15.35 -15.27
N TYR A 285 2.24 -15.83 -14.69
CA TYR A 285 2.20 -16.64 -13.48
C TYR A 285 1.75 -15.75 -12.33
N VAL A 286 0.82 -16.25 -11.53
CA VAL A 286 0.28 -15.55 -10.36
C VAL A 286 0.51 -16.42 -9.14
N LEU A 287 1.17 -15.87 -8.13
CA LEU A 287 1.25 -16.48 -6.80
C LEU A 287 0.55 -15.61 -5.77
N LEU A 288 -0.54 -16.14 -5.20
CA LEU A 288 -1.31 -15.53 -4.12
C LEU A 288 -1.04 -16.25 -2.80
N ILE A 289 -0.72 -15.48 -1.76
CA ILE A 289 -0.64 -15.99 -0.40
C ILE A 289 -1.59 -15.19 0.47
N ASN A 290 -2.52 -15.93 1.12
CA ASN A 290 -3.63 -15.45 1.95
C ASN A 290 -4.76 -14.75 1.17
N ASN A 291 -5.68 -15.55 0.61
CA ASN A 291 -6.70 -15.07 -0.34
C ASN A 291 -8.06 -14.67 0.27
N SER A 292 -8.40 -15.14 1.48
CA SER A 292 -9.80 -15.07 1.95
C SER A 292 -10.12 -13.92 2.91
N LYS A 293 -9.14 -13.40 3.67
CA LYS A 293 -9.39 -12.30 4.63
C LYS A 293 -8.82 -10.98 4.13
N MET A 294 -9.53 -9.89 4.43
CA MET A 294 -9.04 -8.55 4.12
C MET A 294 -7.97 -8.15 5.12
N GLY A 295 -6.82 -7.74 4.59
CA GLY A 295 -5.76 -7.09 5.36
C GLY A 295 -5.71 -5.61 5.00
N LEU A 296 -5.10 -4.81 5.88
CA LEU A 296 -4.64 -3.47 5.52
C LEU A 296 -3.45 -3.61 4.57
N LEU A 297 -3.64 -3.25 3.30
CA LEU A 297 -2.70 -3.50 2.20
C LEU A 297 -1.49 -2.57 2.25
N PHE A 298 -1.72 -1.29 2.53
CA PHE A 298 -0.65 -0.29 2.57
C PHE A 298 -0.82 0.61 3.78
N ASN A 299 0.30 0.84 4.45
CA ASN A 299 0.38 1.61 5.66
C ASN A 299 1.66 2.44 5.59
N SER A 300 1.67 3.36 4.60
CA SER A 300 2.76 4.15 4.01
C SER A 300 3.15 3.65 2.59
N TRP A 301 3.17 4.57 1.59
CA TRP A 301 3.69 4.37 0.22
C TRP A 301 5.06 5.01 0.10
N ARG A 302 6.08 4.30 -0.42
CA ARG A 302 7.47 4.74 -0.62
C ARG A 302 7.70 5.59 -1.86
#